data_AF-A0A159Z8Y3-F1
#
_entry.id   AF-A0A159Z8Y3-F1
#
_cell.length_a   1.000
_cell.length_b   1.000
_cell.length_c   1.000
_cell.angle_alpha   90.00
_cell.angle_beta   90.00
_cell.angle_gamma   90.00
#
_symmetry.space_group_name_H-M   'P 1'
#
loop_
_entity.id
_entity.type
_entity.pdbx_description
1 polymer ?
#
loop_
_entity_poly.entity_id
_entity_poly.type
_entity_poly.pdbx_seq_one_letter_code
_entity_poly.pdbx_strand_id
1 'polypeptide(L)'
;MAQRSIRQDSLELVLLHGTRVKARHDCEEYILSGRTVRHLTAAGLDGEMIAAATKVRAIVDAAGNVVTCYHQRKGRSRPFRSNSCLRNTKYM
;
A
#
# COMPACT_ATOMS: atom_id res chain seq x y z
N MET A 1 4.73 -8.85 23.38
CA MET A 1 3.79 -8.48 22.31
C MET A 1 4.62 -7.91 21.15
N ALA A 2 4.91 -8.71 20.13
CA ALA A 2 5.63 -8.23 18.95
C ALA A 2 4.60 -8.08 17.81
N GLN A 3 4.16 -6.85 17.59
CA GLN A 3 3.46 -6.49 16.36
C GLN A 3 4.42 -6.84 15.22
N ARG A 4 4.03 -7.76 14.33
CA ARG A 4 4.83 -8.14 13.15
C ARG A 4 4.96 -6.90 12.27
N SER A 5 5.99 -6.10 12.53
CA SER A 5 6.29 -4.88 11.79
C SER A 5 6.36 -5.25 10.32
N ILE A 6 5.52 -4.60 9.51
CA ILE A 6 5.88 -4.42 8.11
C ILE A 6 7.29 -3.80 8.16
N ARG A 7 8.27 -4.44 7.51
CA ARG A 7 9.65 -3.94 7.51
C ARG A 7 9.59 -2.50 7.03
N GLN A 8 10.01 -1.56 7.86
CA GLN A 8 9.93 -0.13 7.58
C GLN A 8 10.63 0.18 6.25
N ASP A 9 11.72 -0.53 5.96
CA ASP A 9 12.45 -0.54 4.69
C ASP A 9 11.54 -0.80 3.47
N SER A 10 10.57 -1.71 3.59
CA SER A 10 9.64 -2.02 2.49
C SER A 10 8.60 -0.91 2.28
N LEU A 11 8.16 -0.25 3.36
CA LEU A 11 7.26 0.89 3.26
C LEU A 11 7.98 2.10 2.66
N GLU A 12 9.20 2.38 3.12
CA GLU A 12 10.03 3.45 2.59
C GLU A 12 10.31 3.28 1.11
N LEU A 13 10.61 2.06 0.67
CA LEU A 13 10.82 1.75 -0.74
C LEU A 13 9.56 1.98 -1.60
N VAL A 14 8.36 1.70 -1.05
CA VAL A 14 7.07 2.05 -1.70
C VAL A 14 6.84 3.55 -1.74
N LEU A 15 7.20 4.31 -0.71
CA LEU A 15 7.00 5.76 -0.70
C LEU A 15 7.97 6.47 -1.66
N LEU A 16 9.22 6.00 -1.75
CA LEU A 16 10.26 6.59 -2.61
C LEU A 16 10.07 6.26 -4.09
N HIS A 17 9.74 5.00 -4.42
CA HIS A 17 9.71 4.52 -5.81
C HIS A 17 8.31 4.12 -6.28
N GLY A 18 7.32 4.12 -5.39
CA GLY A 18 5.95 3.78 -5.71
C GLY A 18 5.32 4.76 -6.69
N THR A 19 4.47 4.21 -7.55
CA THR A 19 3.60 4.98 -8.41
C THR A 19 2.39 5.44 -7.59
N ARG A 20 2.07 6.73 -7.72
CA ARG A 20 0.87 7.34 -7.11
C ARG A 20 -0.37 6.95 -7.90
N VAL A 21 -1.37 6.46 -7.21
CA VAL A 21 -2.69 6.14 -7.74
C VAL A 21 -3.70 6.90 -6.89
N LYS A 22 -4.67 7.58 -7.52
CA LYS A 22 -5.71 8.28 -6.76
C LYS A 22 -6.49 7.28 -5.90
N ALA A 23 -6.49 7.50 -4.58
CA ALA A 23 -7.41 6.84 -3.67
C ALA A 23 -8.67 7.72 -3.48
N ARG A 24 -9.57 7.30 -2.58
CA ARG A 24 -10.76 8.10 -2.24
C ARG A 24 -10.41 9.20 -1.25
N HIS A 25 -11.26 10.23 -1.17
CA HIS A 25 -11.18 11.30 -0.17
C HIS A 25 -9.82 12.02 -0.17
N ASP A 26 -9.37 12.47 -1.35
CA ASP A 26 -8.12 13.23 -1.54
C ASP A 26 -6.83 12.54 -1.05
N CYS A 27 -6.90 11.23 -0.81
CA CYS A 27 -5.75 10.42 -0.47
C CYS A 27 -5.10 9.83 -1.74
N GLU A 28 -3.80 9.57 -1.66
CA GLU A 28 -3.02 8.91 -2.71
C GLU A 28 -2.60 7.52 -2.23
N GLU A 29 -2.78 6.51 -3.07
CA GLU A 29 -2.25 5.17 -2.85
C GLU A 29 -0.91 5.02 -3.59
N TYR A 30 0.13 4.61 -2.86
CA TYR A 30 1.45 4.31 -3.39
C TYR A 30 1.60 2.80 -3.55
N ILE A 31 1.92 2.38 -4.77
CA ILE A 31 2.13 0.97 -5.13
C ILE A 31 3.37 0.81 -6.00
N LEU A 32 4.12 -0.28 -5.85
CA LEU A 32 5.20 -0.59 -6.79
C LEU A 32 4.62 -1.24 -8.05
N SER A 33 4.76 -0.54 -9.17
CA SER A 33 4.42 -1.10 -10.48
C SER A 33 5.43 -2.17 -10.90
N GLY A 34 5.00 -3.13 -11.73
CA GLY A 34 5.91 -4.14 -12.29
C GLY A 34 7.07 -3.54 -13.09
N ARG A 35 6.91 -2.34 -13.66
CA ARG A 35 7.99 -1.61 -14.33
C ARG A 35 9.01 -1.10 -13.32
N THR A 36 8.57 -0.47 -12.24
CA THR A 36 9.45 0.00 -11.15
C THR A 36 10.23 -1.15 -10.56
N VAL A 37 9.58 -2.29 -10.32
CA VAL A 37 10.22 -3.53 -9.82
C VAL A 37 11.39 -3.94 -10.70
N ARG A 38 11.19 -3.99 -12.02
CA ARG A 38 12.26 -4.33 -12.98
C ARG A 38 13.41 -3.35 -12.93
N HIS A 39 13.13 -2.05 -12.79
CA HIS A 39 14.16 -1.03 -12.65
C HIS A 39 14.96 -1.21 -11.34
N LEU A 40 14.29 -1.49 -10.23
CA LEU A 40 14.94 -1.70 -8.93
C LEU A 40 15.80 -2.99 -8.93
N THR A 41 15.30 -4.07 -9.53
CA THR A 41 16.08 -5.30 -9.70
C THR A 41 17.31 -5.07 -10.59
N ALA A 42 17.16 -4.30 -11.69
CA ALA A 42 18.28 -3.94 -12.55
C ALA A 42 19.31 -3.02 -11.86
N ALA A 43 18.87 -2.22 -10.88
CA ALA A 43 19.74 -1.42 -10.03
C ALA A 43 20.48 -2.23 -8.95
N GLY A 44 20.25 -3.55 -8.86
CA GLY A 44 20.94 -4.44 -7.92
C GLY A 44 20.36 -4.46 -6.50
N LEU A 45 19.14 -3.95 -6.31
CA LEU A 45 18.44 -4.07 -5.03
C LEU A 45 18.05 -5.52 -4.75
N ASP A 46 18.02 -5.87 -3.46
CA ASP A 46 17.68 -7.22 -3.00
C ASP A 46 16.28 -7.65 -3.47
N GLY A 47 16.24 -8.81 -4.14
CA GLY A 47 15.02 -9.39 -4.69
C GLY A 47 13.99 -9.74 -3.61
N GLU A 48 14.41 -10.14 -2.41
CA GLU A 48 13.47 -10.43 -1.32
C GLU A 48 12.82 -9.15 -0.79
N MET A 49 13.61 -8.08 -0.64
CA MET A 49 13.11 -6.76 -0.26
C MET A 49 12.13 -6.20 -1.29
N ILE A 50 12.43 -6.31 -2.59
CA ILE A 50 11.52 -5.89 -3.67
C ILE A 50 10.23 -6.74 -3.65
N ALA A 51 10.35 -8.05 -3.42
CA ALA A 51 9.21 -8.96 -3.34
C ALA A 51 8.33 -8.72 -2.09
N ALA A 52 8.90 -8.18 -1.01
CA ALA A 52 8.15 -7.73 0.16
C ALA A 52 7.44 -6.39 -0.13
N ALA A 53 8.17 -5.42 -0.67
CA ALA A 53 7.66 -4.09 -0.96
C ALA A 53 6.55 -4.08 -2.03
N THR A 54 6.62 -4.97 -3.02
CA THR A 54 5.54 -5.14 -4.03
C THR A 54 4.20 -5.57 -3.45
N LYS A 55 4.22 -6.16 -2.25
CA LYS A 55 3.00 -6.55 -1.54
C LYS A 55 2.53 -5.44 -0.61
N VAL A 56 3.31 -4.38 -0.39
CA VAL A 56 2.93 -3.26 0.47
C VAL A 56 2.18 -2.21 -0.36
N ARG A 57 1.08 -1.72 0.21
CA ARG A 57 0.32 -0.57 -0.30
C ARG A 57 0.24 0.46 0.81
N ALA A 58 0.59 1.70 0.50
CA ALA A 58 0.54 2.81 1.44
C ALA A 58 -0.50 3.83 0.97
N ILE A 59 -1.38 4.25 1.87
CA ILE A 59 -2.32 5.35 1.62
C ILE A 59 -1.79 6.57 2.35
N VAL A 60 -1.59 7.64 1.62
CA VAL A 60 -1.02 8.90 2.07
C VAL A 60 -2.08 9.99 1.93
N ASP A 61 -2.21 10.86 2.93
CA ASP A 61 -3.10 12.02 2.86
C ASP A 61 -2.51 13.14 1.98
N ALA A 62 -3.30 14.19 1.74
CA ALA A 62 -2.84 15.36 0.99
C ALA A 62 -1.70 16.14 1.67
N ALA A 63 -1.46 15.91 2.97
CA ALA A 63 -0.36 16.50 3.73
C ALA A 63 0.93 15.65 3.67
N GLY A 64 0.90 14.48 3.01
CA GLY A 64 2.05 13.58 2.90
C GLY A 64 2.21 12.58 4.04
N ASN A 65 1.24 12.47 4.95
CA ASN A 65 1.29 11.52 6.06
C ASN A 65 0.73 10.16 5.64
N VAL A 66 1.41 9.09 6.03
CA VAL A 66 0.91 7.72 5.83
C VAL A 66 -0.26 7.47 6.77
N VAL A 67 -1.48 7.51 6.23
CA VAL A 67 -2.72 7.25 6.97
C VAL A 67 -2.84 5.77 7.27
N THR A 68 -2.53 4.92 6.29
CA THR A 68 -2.58 3.47 6.47
C THR A 68 -1.52 2.79 5.60
N CYS A 69 -1.01 1.65 6.07
CA CYS A 69 -0.24 0.74 5.25
C CYS A 69 -0.74 -0.68 5.44
N TYR A 70 -0.82 -1.46 4.37
CA TYR A 70 -1.27 -2.84 4.43
C TYR A 70 -0.54 -3.71 3.43
N HIS A 71 -0.45 -5.00 3.77
CA HIS A 71 0.22 -5.99 2.95
C HIS A 71 -0.81 -6.77 2.13
N GLN A 72 -0.87 -6.53 0.84
CA GLN A 72 -1.66 -7.27 -0.13
C GLN A 72 -1.15 -8.72 -0.18
N ARG A 73 -1.90 -9.64 0.44
CA ARG A 73 -1.70 -11.08 0.22
C ARG A 73 -2.11 -11.43 -1.21
N LYS A 74 -1.36 -12.30 -1.89
CA LYS A 74 -1.74 -12.87 -3.19
C LYS A 74 -3.10 -13.57 -3.04
N GLY A 75 -4.16 -12.85 -3.34
CA GLY A 75 -5.53 -13.31 -3.14
C GLY A 75 -6.48 -12.23 -3.60
N ARG A 76 -6.73 -12.22 -4.92
CA ARG A 76 -7.74 -11.41 -5.63
C ARG A 76 -7.76 -9.94 -5.21
N SER A 77 -7.23 -9.07 -6.07
CA SER A 77 -7.73 -7.71 -6.20
C SER A 77 -9.24 -7.77 -6.47
N ARG A 78 -10.06 -7.90 -5.43
CA ARG A 78 -11.47 -7.59 -5.53
C ARG A 78 -11.50 -6.09 -5.83
N PRO A 79 -12.08 -5.65 -6.96
CA PRO A 79 -12.38 -4.23 -7.11
C PRO A 79 -13.18 -3.84 -5.88
N PHE A 80 -12.76 -2.76 -5.24
CA PHE A 80 -13.42 -2.21 -4.06
C PHE A 80 -14.83 -1.77 -4.50
N ARG A 81 -15.77 -2.71 -4.57
CA ARG A 81 -17.19 -2.43 -4.69
C ARG A 81 -17.56 -1.72 -3.40
N SER A 82 -17.77 -0.41 -3.49
CA SER A 82 -18.43 0.36 -2.45
C SER A 82 -19.80 -0.28 -2.24
N ASN A 83 -19.93 -1.11 -1.23
CA ASN A 83 -21.19 -1.19 -0.51
C ASN A 83 -21.01 -0.29 0.70
N SER A 84 -21.49 0.94 0.54
CA SER A 84 -21.94 1.78 1.63
C SER A 84 -23.00 1.01 2.43
N CYS A 85 -22.56 0.28 3.45
CA CYS A 85 -23.45 -0.22 4.49
C CYS A 85 -22.92 0.22 5.85
N LEU A 86 -22.96 1.54 6.08
CA LEU A 86 -23.18 2.07 7.43
C LEU A 86 -24.71 2.07 7.67
N ARG A 87 -25.25 0.87 7.94
CA ARG A 87 -26.43 0.71 8.77
C ARG A 87 -25.92 0.12 10.07
N ASN A 88 -25.94 0.90 11.15
CA ASN A 88 -26.75 0.61 12.35
C ASN A 88 -26.25 1.46 13.54
N THR A 89 -26.93 2.56 13.83
CA THR A 89 -27.01 3.07 15.21
C THR A 89 -28.48 3.24 15.54
N LYS A 90 -29.02 2.15 16.10
CA LYS A 90 -30.32 2.07 16.73
C LYS A 90 -30.19 2.68 18.13
N TYR A 91 -30.69 3.90 18.32
CA TYR A 91 -31.12 4.41 19.63
C TYR A 91 -32.26 5.42 19.41
N MET A 92 -33.47 4.98 19.77
CA MET A 92 -34.62 5.68 20.36
C MET A 92 -35.78 4.69 20.32
#